data_AF-A0A352RU43-F1
#
_entry.id   AF-A0A352RU43-F1
#
_cell.length_a   1.000
_cell.length_b   1.000
_cell.length_c   1.000
_cell.angle_alpha   90.00
_cell.angle_beta   90.00
_cell.angle_gamma   90.00
#
_symmetry.space_group_name_H-M   'P 1'
#
loop_
_entity.id
_entity.type
_entity.pdbx_description
1 polymer ?
#
loop_
_entity_poly.entity_id
_entity_poly.type
_entity_poly.pdbx_seq_one_letter_code
_entity_poly.pdbx_strand_id
1 'polypeptide(L)'
;VLDMAAEYYLETIRTVFQEFRLANGTWVVDGEPVRPQDIKSTALLTIEGELDDISGAGQTAAAHDLCTGIAKTRKQHLTAEKCGHYGIFSGRRWRDSVYPELRDFIRKYRA
;
A
#
# COMPACT_ATOMS: atom_id res chain seq x y z
N VAL A 1 20.69 -6.46 -4.59
CA VAL A 1 21.07 -5.60 -3.45
C VAL A 1 21.00 -4.17 -3.94
N LEU A 2 20.19 -3.34 -3.29
CA LEU A 2 20.07 -1.92 -3.59
C LEU A 2 21.24 -1.19 -2.91
N ASP A 3 22.04 -0.46 -3.67
CA ASP A 3 23.06 0.43 -3.11
C ASP A 3 22.36 1.72 -2.67
N MET A 4 22.31 1.93 -1.36
CA MET A 4 21.50 2.97 -0.73
C MET A 4 22.25 3.53 0.47
N ALA A 5 22.15 4.85 0.66
CA ALA A 5 22.79 5.53 1.77
C ALA A 5 22.33 4.93 3.11
N ALA A 6 23.26 4.75 4.04
CA ALA A 6 22.99 4.13 5.33
C ALA A 6 21.94 4.94 6.13
N GLU A 7 21.98 6.27 6.00
CA GLU A 7 21.06 7.20 6.64
C GLU A 7 19.61 6.92 6.23
N TYR A 8 19.37 6.70 4.94
CA TYR A 8 18.05 6.40 4.41
C TYR A 8 17.53 5.05 4.93
N TYR A 9 18.41 4.04 4.99
CA TYR A 9 18.04 2.72 5.52
C TYR A 9 17.69 2.78 7.02
N LEU A 10 18.55 3.43 7.81
CA LEU A 10 18.36 3.58 9.26
C LEU A 10 17.14 4.44 9.58
N GLU A 11 16.88 5.49 8.82
CA GLU A 11 15.67 6.30 8.96
C GLU A 11 14.42 5.48 8.69
N THR A 12 14.42 4.62 7.66
CA THR A 12 13.28 3.75 7.35
C THR A 12 13.02 2.79 8.50
N ILE A 13 14.06 2.12 9.03
CA ILE A 13 13.94 1.24 10.19
C ILE A 13 13.32 1.98 11.38
N ARG A 14 13.89 3.14 11.73
CA ARG A 14 13.42 3.92 12.87
C ARG A 14 11.97 4.37 12.68
N THR A 15 11.66 5.01 11.56
CA THR A 15 10.39 5.68 11.31
C THR A 15 9.24 4.70 11.10
N VAL A 16 9.46 3.66 10.28
CA VAL A 16 8.40 2.73 9.85
C VAL A 16 8.27 1.56 10.81
N PHE A 17 9.40 0.92 11.18
CA PHE A 17 9.38 -0.37 11.88
C PHE A 17 9.54 -0.28 13.40
N GLN A 18 10.15 0.79 13.93
CA GLN A 18 10.35 0.96 15.37
C GLN A 18 9.35 1.95 15.98
N GLU A 19 9.20 3.12 15.37
CA GLU A 19 8.40 4.23 15.94
C GLU A 19 6.99 4.31 15.34
N PHE A 20 6.72 3.58 14.25
CA PHE A 20 5.43 3.53 13.57
C PHE A 20 4.81 4.91 13.32
N ARG A 21 5.62 5.90 12.93
CA ARG A 21 5.23 7.33 12.97
C ARG A 21 3.99 7.64 12.13
N LEU A 22 3.80 6.95 11.01
CA LEU A 22 2.60 7.12 10.18
C LEU A 22 1.33 6.66 10.92
N ALA A 23 1.37 5.45 11.49
CA ALA A 23 0.24 4.87 12.22
C ALA A 23 -0.08 5.67 13.49
N ASN A 24 0.94 6.23 14.14
CA ASN A 24 0.80 7.06 15.34
C ASN A 24 0.46 8.53 15.03
N GLY A 25 0.43 8.95 13.76
CA GLY A 25 0.16 10.34 13.37
C GLY A 25 1.25 11.34 13.81
N THR A 26 2.46 10.86 14.09
CA THR A 26 3.60 11.68 14.56
C THR A 26 4.63 11.96 13.47
N TRP A 27 4.41 11.46 12.25
CA TRP A 27 5.35 11.67 11.15
C TRP A 27 5.24 13.09 10.59
N VAL A 28 6.35 13.80 10.58
CA VAL A 28 6.52 15.12 9.97
C VAL A 28 7.65 15.05 8.95
N VAL A 29 7.44 15.61 7.76
CA VAL A 29 8.42 15.71 6.67
C VAL A 29 8.48 17.18 6.25
N ASP A 30 9.66 17.78 6.26
CA ASP A 30 9.88 19.20 5.91
C ASP A 30 8.96 20.19 6.68
N GLY A 31 8.67 19.88 7.95
CA GLY A 31 7.78 20.66 8.81
C GLY A 31 6.29 20.39 8.61
N GLU A 32 5.92 19.58 7.62
CA GLU A 32 4.53 19.23 7.31
C GLU A 32 4.14 17.85 7.88
N PRO A 33 3.02 17.73 8.61
CA PRO A 33 2.56 16.45 9.12
C PRO A 33 2.03 15.56 7.99
N VAL A 34 2.46 14.31 7.98
CA VAL A 34 1.99 13.29 7.02
C VAL A 34 0.61 12.79 7.46
N ARG A 35 -0.44 13.14 6.70
CA ARG A 35 -1.84 12.88 7.04
C ARG A 35 -2.59 12.16 5.91
N PRO A 36 -2.71 10.82 5.93
CA PRO A 36 -3.43 10.06 4.90
C PRO A 36 -4.90 10.48 4.71
N GLN A 37 -5.54 11.01 5.75
CA GLN A 37 -6.91 11.54 5.69
C GLN A 37 -7.07 12.74 4.75
N ASP A 38 -5.99 13.44 4.41
CA ASP A 38 -6.02 14.61 3.54
C ASP A 38 -6.12 14.22 2.04
N ILE A 39 -5.96 12.93 1.70
CA ILE A 39 -6.13 12.41 0.34
C ILE A 39 -7.63 12.32 0.01
N LYS A 40 -8.08 13.09 -0.99
CA LYS A 40 -9.52 13.23 -1.31
C LYS A 40 -9.89 13.01 -2.78
N SER A 41 -8.97 13.27 -3.71
CA SER A 41 -9.26 13.40 -5.14
C SER A 41 -8.97 12.14 -5.96
N THR A 42 -8.67 11.00 -5.32
CA THR A 42 -8.29 9.76 -6.00
C THR A 42 -9.18 8.58 -5.60
N ALA A 43 -8.90 7.41 -6.16
CA ALA A 43 -9.44 6.12 -5.72
C ALA A 43 -8.30 5.28 -5.14
N LEU A 44 -8.61 4.38 -4.19
CA LEU A 44 -7.63 3.53 -3.52
C LEU A 44 -7.91 2.05 -3.83
N LEU A 45 -6.90 1.36 -4.35
CA LEU A 45 -6.86 -0.10 -4.48
C LEU A 45 -5.70 -0.63 -3.65
N THR A 46 -5.97 -1.60 -2.78
CA THR A 46 -4.93 -2.35 -2.07
C THR A 46 -4.95 -3.80 -2.53
N ILE A 47 -3.76 -4.37 -2.74
CA ILE A 47 -3.59 -5.75 -3.23
C ILE A 47 -2.65 -6.47 -2.27
N GLU A 48 -3.05 -7.64 -1.79
CA GLU A 48 -2.25 -8.52 -0.93
C GLU A 48 -2.14 -9.91 -1.54
N GLY A 49 -1.10 -10.65 -1.18
CA GLY A 49 -0.98 -12.08 -1.49
C GLY A 49 -1.43 -12.94 -0.30
N GLU A 50 -2.26 -13.95 -0.52
CA GLU A 50 -2.71 -14.87 0.54
C GLU A 50 -1.54 -15.58 1.25
N LEU A 51 -0.46 -15.85 0.51
CA LEU A 51 0.73 -16.57 0.98
C LEU A 51 1.94 -15.64 1.11
N ASP A 52 1.71 -14.33 1.27
CA ASP A 52 2.77 -13.35 1.48
C ASP A 52 3.31 -13.42 2.92
N ASP A 53 4.57 -13.79 3.06
CA ASP A 53 5.31 -13.92 4.31
C ASP A 53 6.15 -12.70 4.67
N ILE A 54 6.15 -11.66 3.81
CA ILE A 54 6.90 -10.40 4.00
C ILE A 54 5.94 -9.31 4.48
N SER A 55 4.83 -9.11 3.77
CA SER A 55 3.75 -8.20 4.13
C SER A 55 2.49 -8.99 4.37
N GLY A 56 2.28 -9.39 5.63
CA GLY A 56 1.17 -10.25 6.02
C GLY A 56 -0.21 -9.63 5.76
N ALA A 57 -1.22 -10.51 5.71
CA ALA A 57 -2.60 -10.13 5.47
C ALA A 57 -3.08 -9.01 6.41
N GLY A 58 -3.76 -8.02 5.84
CA GLY A 58 -4.32 -6.87 6.53
C GLY A 58 -3.39 -5.65 6.63
N GLN A 59 -2.07 -5.81 6.47
CA GLN A 59 -1.15 -4.66 6.58
C GLN A 59 -1.35 -3.64 5.46
N THR A 60 -1.57 -4.10 4.23
CA THR A 60 -1.85 -3.21 3.09
C THR A 60 -3.31 -2.75 3.15
N ALA A 61 -4.23 -3.61 3.58
CA ALA A 61 -5.64 -3.26 3.78
C ALA A 61 -5.84 -2.12 4.79
N ALA A 62 -4.97 -1.98 5.80
CA ALA A 62 -5.04 -0.91 6.80
C ALA A 62 -4.98 0.52 6.19
N ALA A 63 -4.43 0.68 4.97
CA ALA A 63 -4.46 1.96 4.26
C ALA A 63 -5.88 2.50 4.06
N HIS A 64 -6.89 1.62 4.00
CA HIS A 64 -8.29 2.01 3.87
C HIS A 64 -8.81 2.77 5.09
N ASP A 65 -8.37 2.39 6.29
CA ASP A 65 -8.76 3.03 7.54
C ASP A 65 -8.01 4.36 7.73
N LEU A 66 -6.75 4.42 7.27
CA LEU A 66 -5.95 5.65 7.32
C LEU A 66 -6.46 6.71 6.32
N CYS A 67 -6.79 6.32 5.10
CA CYS A 67 -7.19 7.24 4.02
C CYS A 67 -8.67 7.65 4.11
N THR A 68 -9.12 8.18 5.25
CA THR A 68 -10.54 8.49 5.51
C THR A 68 -11.15 9.52 4.55
N GLY A 69 -10.32 10.39 3.95
CA GLY A 69 -10.75 11.38 2.95
C GLY A 69 -11.22 10.78 1.62
N ILE A 70 -10.90 9.51 1.33
CA ILE A 70 -11.36 8.81 0.14
C ILE A 70 -12.72 8.14 0.44
N ALA A 71 -13.72 8.45 -0.38
CA ALA A 71 -15.05 7.84 -0.25
C ALA A 71 -14.99 6.30 -0.32
N LYS A 72 -15.77 5.61 0.53
CA LYS A 72 -15.80 4.13 0.57
C LYS A 72 -16.12 3.50 -0.79
N THR A 73 -16.94 4.15 -1.61
CA THR A 73 -17.28 3.69 -2.97
C THR A 73 -16.11 3.75 -3.96
N ARG A 74 -15.05 4.50 -3.62
CA ARG A 74 -13.80 4.66 -4.38
C ARG A 74 -12.65 3.83 -3.80
N LYS A 75 -12.94 2.94 -2.86
CA LYS A 75 -11.99 2.05 -2.20
C LYS A 75 -12.27 0.61 -2.63
N GLN A 76 -11.22 -0.12 -2.99
CA GLN A 76 -11.27 -1.54 -3.34
C GLN A 76 -10.10 -2.28 -2.69
N HIS A 77 -10.31 -3.52 -2.27
CA HIS A 77 -9.29 -4.40 -1.73
C HIS A 77 -9.35 -5.75 -2.46
N LEU A 78 -8.18 -6.31 -2.77
CA LEU A 78 -8.00 -7.61 -3.39
C LEU A 78 -6.99 -8.43 -2.59
N THR A 79 -7.36 -9.65 -2.22
CA THR A 79 -6.41 -10.67 -1.75
C THR A 79 -6.24 -11.70 -2.87
N ALA A 80 -5.04 -11.80 -3.43
CA ALA A 80 -4.72 -12.76 -4.49
C ALA A 80 -4.51 -14.16 -3.89
N GLU A 81 -5.44 -15.07 -4.16
CA GLU A 81 -5.36 -16.46 -3.68
C GLU A 81 -4.12 -17.18 -4.20
N LYS A 82 -3.52 -18.00 -3.32
CA LYS A 82 -2.35 -18.84 -3.59
C LYS A 82 -1.20 -18.04 -4.20
N CYS A 83 -1.04 -16.81 -3.75
CA CYS A 83 -0.08 -15.85 -4.25
C CYS A 83 0.83 -15.40 -3.11
N GLY A 84 2.14 -15.62 -3.26
CA GLY A 84 3.14 -15.06 -2.36
C GLY A 84 3.53 -13.63 -2.74
N HIS A 85 4.48 -13.05 -2.00
CA HIS A 85 4.91 -11.66 -2.12
C HIS A 85 5.24 -11.23 -3.55
N TYR A 86 6.08 -11.98 -4.27
CA TYR A 86 6.48 -11.60 -5.62
C TYR A 86 5.43 -11.93 -6.70
N GLY A 87 4.46 -12.79 -6.37
CA GLY A 87 3.42 -13.22 -7.31
C GLY A 87 2.38 -12.13 -7.58
N ILE A 88 2.24 -11.14 -6.68
CA ILE A 88 1.36 -9.99 -6.89
C ILE A 88 1.96 -8.95 -7.84
N PHE A 89 3.20 -9.15 -8.31
CA PHE A 89 3.88 -8.27 -9.28
C PHE A 89 4.24 -8.98 -10.58
N SER A 90 4.29 -10.31 -10.61
CA SER A 90 4.79 -11.07 -11.76
C SER A 90 4.21 -12.49 -11.86
N GLY A 91 4.46 -13.15 -13.00
CA GLY A 91 4.08 -14.54 -13.21
C GLY A 91 2.61 -14.76 -13.52
N ARG A 92 2.11 -15.97 -13.23
CA ARG A 92 0.74 -16.39 -13.60
C ARG A 92 -0.32 -15.72 -12.73
N ARG A 93 -0.09 -15.63 -11.41
CA ARG A 93 -1.02 -14.97 -10.48
C ARG A 93 -1.22 -13.50 -10.84
N TRP A 94 -0.15 -12.79 -11.16
CA TRP A 94 -0.24 -11.44 -11.71
C TRP A 94 -1.10 -11.36 -12.97
N ARG A 95 -0.78 -12.13 -14.02
CA ARG A 95 -1.47 -12.03 -15.32
C ARG A 95 -2.96 -12.42 -15.25
N ASP A 96 -3.28 -13.43 -14.46
CA ASP A 96 -4.61 -14.05 -14.46
C ASP A 96 -5.53 -13.44 -13.39
N SER A 97 -4.99 -12.82 -12.32
CA SER A 97 -5.78 -12.31 -11.19
C SER A 97 -5.53 -10.83 -10.91
N VAL A 98 -4.28 -10.41 -10.65
CA VAL A 98 -4.00 -9.04 -10.17
C VAL A 98 -4.08 -7.99 -11.29
N TYR A 99 -3.46 -8.25 -12.43
CA TYR A 99 -3.38 -7.29 -13.53
C TYR A 99 -4.75 -6.90 -14.11
N PRO A 100 -5.69 -7.84 -14.36
CA PRO A 100 -7.05 -7.50 -14.80
C PRO A 100 -7.75 -6.53 -13.84
N GLU A 101 -7.70 -6.82 -12.53
CA GLU A 101 -8.30 -5.97 -11.49
C GLU A 101 -7.67 -4.58 -11.45
N LEU A 102 -6.33 -4.50 -11.47
CA LEU A 102 -5.62 -3.22 -11.51
C LEU A 102 -5.96 -2.40 -12.77
N ARG A 103 -5.95 -3.05 -13.94
CA ARG A 103 -6.27 -2.41 -15.23
C ARG A 103 -7.69 -1.85 -15.21
N ASP A 104 -8.66 -2.62 -14.74
CA ASP A 104 -10.06 -2.24 -14.76
C ASP A 104 -10.36 -1.18 -13.70
N PHE A 105 -9.71 -1.25 -12.54
CA PHE A 105 -9.72 -0.19 -11.53
C PHE A 105 -9.19 1.13 -12.10
N ILE A 106 -8.04 1.12 -12.76
CA ILE A 106 -7.47 2.32 -13.40
C ILE A 106 -8.45 2.87 -14.44
N ARG A 107 -9.00 2.02 -15.32
CA ARG A 107 -9.98 2.45 -16.34
C ARG A 107 -11.23 3.06 -15.73
N LYS A 108 -11.75 2.50 -14.64
CA LYS A 108 -12.94 2.98 -13.93
C LYS A 108 -12.78 4.39 -13.36
N TYR A 109 -11.58 4.75 -12.92
CA TYR A 109 -11.30 6.03 -12.26
C TYR A 109 -10.42 6.99 -13.08
N ARG A 110 -10.11 6.63 -14.33
CA ARG A 110 -9.46 7.54 -15.28
C ARG A 110 -10.49 8.60 -15.70
N ALA A 111 -10.21 9.85 -15.36
CA ALA A 111 -10.91 11.00 -15.92
C ALA A 111 -10.54 11.17 -17.40
#